data_AF-A0A968TAN0-F1
#
_entry.id   AF-A0A968TAN0-F1
#
_cell.length_a   1.000
_cell.length_b   1.000
_cell.length_c   1.000
_cell.angle_alpha   90.00
_cell.angle_beta   90.00
_cell.angle_gamma   90.00
#
_symmetry.space_group_name_H-M   'P 1'
#
loop_
_entity.id
_entity.type
_entity.pdbx_description
1 polymer ?
#
loop_
_entity_poly.entity_id
_entity_poly.type
_entity_poly.pdbx_seq_one_letter_code
_entity_poly.pdbx_strand_id
1 'polypeptide(L)'
;MLGTYTIDLLADPRVHREARSATLSVRVTPVHLKRPARLGEDYPTEVRVYAVEAVELNPPDDVEAVHWRLLTTHAVLTYEQALSIIQWYRWRWHIEQLFAILKQRGLDSRTRL
;
A
#
# COMPACT_ATOMS: atom_id res chain seq x y z
N MET A 1 -4.02 -16.72 8.73
CA MET A 1 -3.13 -16.50 7.57
C MET A 1 -3.85 -17.05 6.35
N LEU A 2 -3.98 -16.27 5.28
CA LEU A 2 -4.70 -16.69 4.06
C LEU A 2 -3.79 -17.35 3.02
N GLY A 3 -2.52 -16.96 2.95
CA GLY A 3 -1.57 -17.50 1.98
C GLY A 3 -0.30 -16.65 1.88
N THR A 4 0.51 -16.93 0.85
CA THR A 4 1.73 -16.19 0.55
C THR A 4 1.74 -15.66 -0.88
N TYR A 5 2.17 -14.42 -1.06
CA TYR A 5 2.18 -13.74 -2.35
C TYR A 5 3.55 -13.15 -2.65
N THR A 6 4.15 -13.57 -3.77
CA THR A 6 5.44 -13.04 -4.21
C THR A 6 5.25 -11.83 -5.08
N ILE A 7 5.99 -10.77 -4.79
CA ILE A 7 5.99 -9.53 -5.55
C ILE A 7 7.41 -9.13 -5.94
N ASP A 8 7.53 -8.51 -7.11
CA ASP A 8 8.76 -7.84 -7.48
C ASP A 8 8.72 -6.40 -6.98
N LEU A 9 9.71 -6.07 -6.16
CA LEU A 9 9.99 -4.74 -5.67
C LEU A 9 10.98 -4.07 -6.61
N LEU A 10 10.61 -2.89 -7.10
CA LEU A 10 11.53 -2.05 -7.85
C LEU A 10 12.56 -1.43 -6.91
N ALA A 11 13.75 -1.19 -7.46
CA ALA A 11 14.77 -0.40 -6.79
C ALA A 11 14.22 0.98 -6.45
N ASP A 12 14.49 1.45 -5.23
CA ASP A 12 14.20 2.81 -4.81
C ASP A 12 15.44 3.41 -4.13
N PRO A 13 16.17 4.30 -4.82
CA PRO A 13 17.37 4.93 -4.27
C PRO A 13 17.07 5.86 -3.09
N ARG A 14 15.83 6.35 -2.91
CA ARG A 14 15.46 7.23 -1.80
C ARG A 14 15.52 6.50 -0.45
N VAL A 15 15.27 5.20 -0.47
CA VAL A 15 15.29 4.32 0.70
C VAL A 15 16.40 3.26 0.61
N HIS A 16 17.39 3.48 -0.27
CA HIS A 16 18.53 2.56 -0.50
C HIS A 16 18.11 1.09 -0.74
N ARG A 17 16.96 0.88 -1.40
CA ARG A 17 16.44 -0.46 -1.66
C ARG A 17 16.79 -0.89 -3.08
N GLU A 18 17.46 -2.03 -3.21
CA GLU A 18 17.70 -2.66 -4.51
C GLU A 18 16.44 -3.38 -5.02
N ALA A 19 16.37 -3.61 -6.34
CA ALA A 19 15.29 -4.40 -6.90
C ALA A 19 15.41 -5.85 -6.43
N ARG A 20 14.32 -6.41 -5.89
CA ARG A 20 14.29 -7.79 -5.41
C ARG A 20 12.91 -8.40 -5.49
N SER A 21 12.85 -9.73 -5.47
CA SER A 21 11.59 -10.45 -5.24
C SER A 21 11.38 -10.66 -3.74
N ALA A 22 10.16 -10.41 -3.27
CA ALA A 22 9.78 -10.52 -1.87
C ALA A 22 8.54 -11.39 -1.73
N THR A 23 8.60 -12.43 -0.91
CA THR A 23 7.45 -13.28 -0.59
C THR A 23 6.75 -12.74 0.66
N LEU A 24 5.48 -12.36 0.52
CA LEU A 24 4.70 -11.78 1.62
C LEU A 24 3.73 -12.80 2.19
N SER A 25 3.65 -12.95 3.50
CA SER A 25 2.51 -13.58 4.17
C SER A 25 1.32 -12.62 4.18
N VAL A 26 0.13 -13.13 3.85
CA VAL A 26 -1.10 -12.34 3.74
C VAL A 26 -2.10 -12.74 4.84
N ARG A 27 -2.61 -11.74 5.55
CA ARG A 27 -3.66 -11.87 6.56
C ARG A 27 -4.77 -10.87 6.28
N VAL A 28 -6.00 -11.26 6.59
CA VAL A 28 -7.16 -10.39 6.46
C VAL A 28 -8.03 -10.55 7.69
N THR A 29 -8.57 -9.43 8.15
CA THR A 29 -9.60 -9.45 9.19
C THR A 29 -10.56 -8.27 9.00
N PRO A 30 -11.88 -8.46 9.18
CA PRO A 30 -12.79 -7.33 9.32
C PRO A 30 -12.47 -6.57 10.61
N VAL A 31 -12.50 -5.25 10.55
CA VAL A 31 -12.25 -4.37 11.70
C VAL A 31 -13.31 -3.28 11.77
N HIS A 32 -13.55 -2.78 12.97
CA HIS A 32 -14.46 -1.68 13.24
C HIS A 32 -13.65 -0.47 13.67
N LEU A 33 -13.64 0.57 12.83
CA LEU A 33 -12.98 1.83 13.13
C LEU A 33 -13.93 2.71 13.92
N LYS A 34 -13.61 2.98 15.18
CA LYS A 34 -14.40 3.88 16.02
C LYS A 34 -14.33 5.31 15.51
N ARG A 35 -15.46 6.00 15.59
CA ARG A 35 -15.54 7.45 15.35
C ARG A 35 -14.57 8.20 16.28
N PRO A 36 -13.63 9.00 15.75
CA PRO A 36 -12.82 9.87 16.57
C PRO A 36 -13.68 10.91 17.31
N ALA A 37 -13.31 11.25 18.55
CA ALA A 37 -14.06 12.20 19.39
C ALA A 37 -14.24 13.59 18.76
N ARG A 38 -13.36 13.99 17.82
CA ARG A 38 -13.42 15.25 17.09
C ARG A 38 -14.53 15.34 16.03
N LEU A 39 -15.18 14.22 15.68
CA LEU A 39 -16.27 14.21 14.69
C LEU A 39 -17.62 14.36 15.38
N GLY A 40 -18.52 15.15 14.79
CA GLY A 40 -19.89 15.36 15.28
C GLY A 40 -20.75 14.09 15.25
N GLU A 41 -21.92 14.15 15.89
CA GLU A 41 -22.84 13.00 16.04
C GLU A 41 -23.52 12.58 14.74
N ASP A 42 -23.46 13.41 13.70
CA ASP A 42 -23.95 13.09 12.35
C ASP A 42 -23.19 11.93 11.69
N TYR A 43 -22.01 11.57 12.21
CA TYR A 43 -21.23 10.43 11.75
C TYR A 43 -21.53 9.16 12.57
N PRO A 44 -21.52 7.98 11.92
CA PRO A 44 -21.75 6.71 12.62
C PRO A 44 -20.70 6.50 13.72
N THR A 45 -21.09 5.81 14.81
CA THR A 45 -20.22 5.54 15.96
C THR A 45 -19.01 4.67 15.61
N GLU A 46 -19.14 3.86 14.56
CA GLU A 46 -18.05 3.09 13.96
C GLU A 46 -18.33 2.81 12.49
N VAL A 47 -17.26 2.50 11.75
CA VAL A 47 -17.33 2.04 10.36
C VAL A 47 -16.64 0.69 10.25
N ARG A 48 -17.34 -0.29 9.69
CA ARG A 48 -16.76 -1.60 9.36
C ARG A 48 -15.95 -1.51 8.08
N VAL A 49 -14.71 -1.96 8.13
CA VAL A 49 -13.79 -2.08 6.98
C VAL A 49 -13.05 -3.41 7.05
N TYR A 50 -12.24 -3.72 6.05
CA TYR A 50 -11.31 -4.84 6.08
C TYR A 50 -9.88 -4.33 6.24
N ALA A 51 -9.13 -4.97 7.14
CA ALA A 51 -7.68 -4.81 7.25
C ALA A 51 -6.99 -5.96 6.51
N VAL A 52 -6.14 -5.61 5.55
CA VAL A 52 -5.25 -6.53 4.84
C VAL A 52 -3.82 -6.25 5.31
N GLU A 53 -3.20 -7.25 5.92
CA GLU A 53 -1.79 -7.20 6.32
C GLU A 53 -0.96 -8.07 5.38
N ALA A 54 0.12 -7.50 4.85
CA ALA A 54 1.12 -8.22 4.07
C ALA A 54 2.50 -8.01 4.70
N VAL A 55 3.18 -9.10 5.09
CA VAL A 55 4.48 -9.06 5.78
C VAL A 55 5.49 -9.92 5.03
N GLU A 56 6.63 -9.34 4.65
CA GLU A 56 7.75 -10.04 4.01
C GLU A 56 8.26 -11.18 4.89
N LEU A 57 8.32 -12.36 4.30
CA LEU A 57 8.90 -13.55 4.90
C LEU A 57 10.38 -13.60 4.52
N ASN A 58 11.24 -13.80 5.52
CA ASN A 58 12.69 -13.92 5.34
C ASN A 58 13.27 -12.74 4.54
N PRO A 59 13.10 -11.48 5.01
CA PRO A 59 13.72 -10.33 4.35
C PRO A 59 15.25 -10.50 4.35
N PRO A 60 15.95 -10.00 3.33
CA PRO A 60 17.41 -9.95 3.33
C PRO A 60 17.95 -9.20 4.54
N ASP A 61 19.13 -9.62 5.00
CA ASP A 61 19.87 -8.91 6.05
C ASP A 61 20.11 -7.45 5.62
N ASP A 62 20.09 -6.55 6.62
CA ASP A 62 20.31 -5.11 6.45
C ASP A 62 19.29 -4.34 5.58
N VAL A 63 18.14 -4.94 5.23
CA VAL A 63 17.06 -4.22 4.55
C VAL A 63 15.76 -4.24 5.34
N GLU A 64 15.09 -3.10 5.41
CA GLU A 64 13.78 -3.00 6.02
C GLU A 64 12.77 -3.91 5.29
N ALA A 65 12.08 -4.74 6.08
CA ALA A 65 11.09 -5.69 5.59
C ALA A 65 9.85 -4.97 5.07
N VAL A 66 9.25 -5.47 3.98
CA VAL A 66 7.94 -5.00 3.56
C VAL A 66 6.89 -5.38 4.61
N HIS A 67 6.30 -4.36 5.23
CA HIS A 67 5.16 -4.52 6.13
C HIS A 67 4.05 -3.54 5.75
N TRP A 68 3.04 -4.03 5.05
CA TRP A 68 1.87 -3.25 4.67
C TRP A 68 0.67 -3.58 5.54
N ARG A 69 0.02 -2.53 6.03
CA ARG A 69 -1.28 -2.59 6.71
C ARG A 69 -2.26 -1.71 5.96
N LEU A 70 -3.13 -2.34 5.19
CA LEU A 70 -4.04 -1.68 4.27
C LEU A 70 -5.45 -1.75 4.81
N LEU A 71 -6.16 -0.62 4.80
CA LEU A 71 -7.58 -0.56 5.11
C LEU A 71 -8.37 -0.37 3.82
N THR A 72 -9.44 -1.14 3.66
CA THR A 72 -10.30 -1.07 2.47
C THR A 72 -11.77 -1.24 2.83
N THR A 73 -12.63 -0.52 2.12
CA THR A 73 -14.09 -0.69 2.16
C THR A 73 -14.58 -1.84 1.28
N HIS A 74 -13.72 -2.35 0.38
CA HIS A 74 -14.04 -3.53 -0.42
C HIS A 74 -14.11 -4.75 0.48
N ALA A 75 -15.09 -5.62 0.24
CA ALA A 75 -15.17 -6.88 0.95
C ALA A 75 -13.99 -7.77 0.57
N VAL A 76 -13.31 -8.33 1.58
CA VAL A 76 -12.19 -9.25 1.39
C VAL A 76 -12.49 -10.54 2.15
N LEU A 77 -13.07 -11.49 1.44
CA LEU A 77 -13.53 -12.78 1.95
C LEU A 77 -12.65 -13.93 1.44
N THR A 78 -11.91 -13.73 0.35
CA THR A 78 -11.02 -14.74 -0.23
C THR A 78 -9.59 -14.26 -0.33
N TYR A 79 -8.69 -15.20 -0.55
CA TYR A 79 -7.27 -14.92 -0.77
C TYR A 79 -7.04 -14.06 -2.02
N GLU A 80 -7.72 -14.38 -3.12
CA GLU A 80 -7.62 -13.68 -4.40
C GLU A 80 -8.07 -12.23 -4.27
N GLN A 81 -9.13 -11.97 -3.50
CA GLN A 81 -9.57 -10.61 -3.20
C GLN A 81 -8.51 -9.84 -2.42
N ALA A 82 -7.84 -10.48 -1.45
CA ALA A 82 -6.75 -9.86 -0.72
C ALA A 82 -5.57 -9.51 -1.65
N LEU A 83 -5.25 -10.40 -2.60
CA LEU A 83 -4.22 -10.14 -3.60
C LEU A 83 -4.57 -8.95 -4.50
N SER A 84 -5.84 -8.79 -4.89
CA SER A 84 -6.28 -7.62 -5.65
C SER A 84 -6.04 -6.32 -4.89
N ILE A 85 -6.34 -6.28 -3.59
CA ILE A 85 -6.05 -5.11 -2.75
C ILE A 85 -4.55 -4.81 -2.71
N ILE A 86 -3.71 -5.83 -2.50
CA ILE A 86 -2.25 -5.67 -2.48
C ILE A 86 -1.75 -5.18 -3.85
N GLN A 87 -2.26 -5.76 -4.93
CA GLN A 87 -1.91 -5.36 -6.30
C GLN A 87 -2.29 -3.90 -6.53
N TRP A 88 -3.53 -3.47 -6.25
CA TRP A 88 -3.95 -2.08 -6.40
C TRP A 88 -3.09 -1.12 -5.57
N TYR A 89 -2.74 -1.50 -4.34
CA TYR A 89 -1.86 -0.68 -3.52
C TYR A 89 -0.47 -0.48 -4.14
N ARG A 90 0.07 -1.48 -4.87
CA ARG A 90 1.36 -1.34 -5.58
C ARG A 90 1.33 -0.25 -6.67
N TRP A 91 0.15 0.12 -7.19
CA TRP A 91 0.04 1.22 -8.15
C TRP A 91 0.33 2.59 -7.54
N ARG A 92 0.24 2.74 -6.20
CA ARG A 92 0.60 3.98 -5.52
C ARG A 92 2.02 4.44 -5.87
N TRP A 93 2.97 3.50 -5.95
CA TRP A 93 4.35 3.80 -6.35
C TRP A 93 4.46 4.35 -7.77
N HIS A 94 3.64 3.89 -8.71
CA HIS A 94 3.66 4.38 -10.09
C HIS A 94 3.24 5.84 -10.16
N ILE A 95 2.23 6.22 -9.36
CA ILE A 95 1.75 7.60 -9.25
C ILE A 95 2.82 8.51 -8.65
N GLU A 96 3.53 8.05 -7.63
CA GLU A 96 4.64 8.82 -7.01
C GLU A 96 5.79 9.07 -7.98
N GLN A 97 6.15 8.05 -8.77
CA GLN A 97 7.18 8.18 -9.80
C GLN A 97 6.74 9.15 -10.91
N LEU A 98 5.47 9.09 -11.34
CA LEU A 98 4.91 10.05 -12.30
C LEU A 98 5.03 11.49 -11.78
N PHE A 99 4.62 11.75 -10.54
CA PHE A 99 4.74 13.09 -9.95
C PHE A 99 6.18 13.54 -9.72
N ALA A 100 7.09 12.62 -9.38
CA ALA A 100 8.52 12.94 -9.28
C ALA A 100 9.09 13.37 -10.64
N ILE A 101 8.75 12.65 -11.72
CA ILE A 101 9.15 13.01 -13.09
C ILE A 101 8.57 14.37 -13.48
N LEU A 102 7.28 14.61 -13.23
CA LEU A 102 6.63 15.90 -13.52
C LEU A 102 7.31 17.08 -12.80
N LYS A 103 7.71 16.88 -11.53
CA LYS A 103 8.43 17.90 -10.75
C LYS A 103 9.87 18.12 -11.23
N GLN A 104 10.57 17.07 -11.61
CA GLN A 104 11.98 17.16 -12.05
C GLN A 104 12.14 17.68 -13.48
N ARG A 105 11.25 17.27 -14.39
CA ARG A 105 11.37 17.61 -15.81
C ARG A 105 10.74 18.93 -16.17
N GLY A 106 9.92 19.51 -15.31
CA GLY A 106 9.22 20.76 -15.58
C GLY A 106 8.32 20.63 -16.81
N LEU A 107 7.01 20.84 -16.65
CA LEU A 107 6.34 21.54 -17.74
C LEU A 107 6.99 22.92 -17.78
N ASP A 108 8.04 23.04 -18.60
CA ASP A 108 8.77 24.28 -18.86
C ASP A 108 7.79 25.21 -19.58
N SER A 109 6.89 25.80 -18.81
CA SER A 109 5.95 26.84 -19.23
C SER A 109 6.69 28.18 -19.32
N ARG A 110 7.83 28.15 -20.01
CA ARG A 110 8.52 29.31 -20.56
C ARG A 110 8.32 29.33 -22.07
N THR A 111 7.05 29.35 -22.48
CA THR A 111 6.72 29.98 -23.75
C THR A 111 6.93 31.48 -23.55
N ARG A 112 8.07 31.99 -24.02
CA ARG A 112 8.24 33.42 -24.30
C ARG A 112 7.12 33.83 -25.28
N LEU A 113 6.23 34.70 -24.82
CA LEU A 113 5.51 35.65 -25.67
C LEU A 113 6.21 37.00 -25.53
#